data_AF-A0A1B7HQV2-F1
#
_entry.id   AF-A0A1B7HQV2-F1
#
_cell.length_a   1.000
_cell.length_b   1.000
_cell.length_c   1.000
_cell.angle_alpha   90.00
_cell.angle_beta   90.00
_cell.angle_gamma   90.00
#
_symmetry.space_group_name_H-M   'P 1'
#
loop_
_entity.id
_entity.type
_entity.pdbx_description
1 polymer ?
#
loop_
_entity_poly.entity_id
_entity_poly.type
_entity_poly.pdbx_seq_one_letter_code
_entity_poly.pdbx_strand_id
1 'polypeptide(L)'
;MTNPAYEATNSDVEKLKPGKYAILYRDNWDGEGDVYHCLADLDMDGRWLSEETGKQLLEYVGDEILKAWPLDDGADIQTLIAALEQAKLRGDEWKEKCREAVEHGANRIAELEATSTMREPSALCVKPLCVKLPDEFARIAENLRTQDNRVTSDPMFCVFQKREIVTDEDYDYDRIVWIDEDGNEATTHQRRRLELLHENSREAPEKWRRIAVKEINDFVTCCFTEQGCKDYLACNGHNLRLPFIYVKSGFRNAEYQTMRNWLMAVGTVEGSE
;
A
#
# COMPACT_ATOMS: atom_id res chain seq x y z
N MET A 1 20.51 -4.86 -6.95
CA MET A 1 20.12 -6.15 -7.59
C MET A 1 19.72 -5.82 -9.02
N THR A 2 20.65 -5.98 -9.96
CA THR A 2 20.47 -5.74 -11.39
C THR A 2 19.88 -6.99 -12.02
N ASN A 3 18.71 -6.85 -12.62
CA ASN A 3 18.03 -7.91 -13.38
C ASN A 3 18.81 -8.13 -14.69
N PRO A 4 19.32 -9.34 -15.00
CA PRO A 4 20.00 -9.55 -16.27
C PRO A 4 18.96 -9.53 -17.40
N ALA A 5 19.01 -8.48 -18.21
CA ALA A 5 18.26 -8.41 -19.46
C ALA A 5 18.75 -9.53 -20.39
N TYR A 6 17.93 -10.58 -20.55
CA TYR A 6 18.12 -11.55 -21.62
C TYR A 6 17.69 -10.89 -22.93
N GLU A 7 18.66 -10.39 -23.71
CA GLU A 7 18.45 -9.92 -25.07
C GLU A 7 18.56 -11.13 -26.02
N ALA A 8 17.43 -11.78 -26.28
CA ALA A 8 17.33 -12.71 -27.39
C ALA A 8 17.47 -11.93 -28.71
N THR A 9 18.41 -12.32 -29.56
CA THR A 9 18.61 -11.73 -30.89
C THR A 9 17.72 -12.42 -31.93
N ASN A 10 17.47 -11.76 -33.07
CA ASN A 10 16.61 -12.20 -34.19
C ASN A 10 16.77 -13.68 -34.63
N SER A 11 17.93 -14.31 -34.37
CA SER A 11 18.18 -15.74 -34.66
C SER A 11 17.43 -16.76 -33.79
N ASP A 12 16.88 -16.33 -32.64
CA ASP A 12 16.15 -17.22 -31.74
C ASP A 12 14.67 -17.33 -32.11
N VAL A 13 14.14 -16.36 -32.85
CA VAL A 13 12.74 -16.32 -33.31
C VAL A 13 12.49 -17.38 -34.40
N GLU A 14 13.49 -17.70 -35.23
CA GLU A 14 13.39 -18.72 -36.28
C GLU A 14 13.30 -20.17 -35.75
N LYS A 15 13.56 -20.40 -34.45
CA LYS A 15 13.55 -21.73 -33.82
C LYS A 15 12.27 -22.01 -33.01
N LEU A 16 11.29 -21.12 -33.08
CA LEU A 16 10.04 -21.24 -32.34
C LEU A 16 9.13 -22.30 -32.94
N LYS A 17 8.41 -23.04 -32.09
CA LYS A 17 7.41 -24.02 -32.50
C LYS A 17 6.07 -23.32 -32.76
N PRO A 18 5.19 -23.84 -33.63
CA PRO A 18 3.84 -23.31 -33.78
C PRO A 18 3.09 -23.25 -32.44
N GLY A 19 2.43 -22.15 -32.14
CA GLY A 19 1.79 -21.93 -30.84
C GLY A 19 1.48 -20.46 -30.53
N LYS A 20 1.01 -20.20 -29.30
CA LYS A 20 0.67 -18.87 -28.80
C LYS A 20 1.86 -18.13 -28.22
N TYR A 21 2.07 -16.91 -28.66
CA TYR A 21 3.15 -16.05 -28.19
C TYR A 21 2.66 -14.65 -27.85
N ALA A 22 3.29 -14.06 -26.84
CA ALA A 22 3.34 -12.61 -26.74
C ALA A 22 4.50 -12.15 -27.62
N ILE A 23 4.28 -11.20 -28.52
CA ILE A 23 5.34 -10.68 -29.39
C ILE A 23 5.49 -9.17 -29.23
N LEU A 24 6.73 -8.72 -29.41
CA LEU A 24 7.11 -7.32 -29.58
C LEU A 24 7.69 -7.19 -30.99
N TYR A 25 7.02 -6.43 -31.84
CA TYR A 25 7.46 -6.20 -33.22
C TYR A 25 7.53 -4.70 -33.50
N ARG A 26 8.40 -4.33 -34.45
CA ARG A 26 8.45 -3.00 -35.04
C ARG A 26 7.59 -3.02 -36.29
N ASP A 27 6.56 -2.19 -36.29
CA ASP A 27 5.77 -1.84 -37.47
C ASP A 27 6.38 -0.60 -38.09
N ASN A 28 6.88 -0.69 -39.33
CA ASN A 28 7.53 0.45 -39.97
C ASN A 28 6.64 1.14 -41.01
N TRP A 29 5.33 0.87 -40.98
CA TRP A 29 4.37 1.34 -41.98
C TRP A 29 4.24 2.87 -42.05
N ASP A 30 4.41 3.61 -40.96
CA ASP A 30 4.22 5.09 -40.93
C ASP A 30 5.41 5.91 -40.39
N GLY A 31 6.47 5.27 -39.93
CA GLY A 31 7.74 5.92 -39.57
C GLY A 31 7.75 6.75 -38.28
N GLU A 32 6.71 6.70 -37.44
CA GLU A 32 6.66 7.40 -36.14
C GLU A 32 6.46 6.44 -34.95
N GLY A 33 7.52 5.72 -34.58
CA GLY A 33 7.75 5.30 -33.18
C GLY A 33 7.06 4.02 -32.68
N ASP A 34 7.90 3.15 -32.09
CA ASP A 34 7.57 1.81 -31.59
C ASP A 34 6.75 1.79 -30.27
N VAL A 35 5.74 0.90 -30.21
CA VAL A 35 5.56 -0.25 -29.27
C VAL A 35 4.08 -0.62 -29.18
N TYR A 36 3.73 -1.88 -29.53
CA TYR A 36 2.57 -2.58 -28.92
C TYR A 36 2.85 -4.06 -28.71
N HIS A 37 2.37 -4.58 -27.57
CA HIS A 37 2.32 -6.01 -27.25
C HIS A 37 1.03 -6.60 -27.84
N CYS A 38 1.13 -7.52 -28.79
CA CYS A 38 -0.04 -8.27 -29.28
C CYS A 38 0.15 -9.76 -29.02
N LEU A 39 -0.97 -10.45 -28.77
CA LEU A 39 -1.02 -11.90 -28.76
C LEU A 39 -1.07 -12.39 -30.20
N ALA A 40 -0.11 -13.23 -30.57
CA ALA A 40 0.02 -13.75 -31.92
C ALA A 40 0.19 -15.27 -31.91
N ASP A 41 -0.46 -15.91 -32.87
CA ASP A 41 -0.28 -17.32 -33.16
C ASP A 41 0.77 -17.48 -34.26
N LEU A 42 1.79 -18.29 -33.99
CA LEU A 42 2.72 -18.76 -35.01
C LEU A 42 2.14 -20.02 -35.65
N ASP A 43 1.82 -19.96 -36.95
CA ASP A 43 1.28 -21.10 -37.68
C ASP A 43 2.37 -22.12 -38.10
N MET A 44 1.94 -23.27 -38.64
CA MET A 44 2.87 -24.32 -39.10
C MET A 44 3.71 -23.91 -40.31
N ASP A 45 3.30 -22.86 -41.03
CA ASP A 45 3.98 -22.33 -42.20
C ASP A 45 4.94 -21.17 -41.83
N GLY A 46 5.08 -20.86 -40.53
CA GLY A 46 5.99 -19.85 -39.99
C GLY A 46 5.45 -18.42 -40.08
N ARG A 47 4.16 -18.22 -40.28
CA ARG A 47 3.52 -16.90 -40.34
C ARG A 47 2.93 -16.51 -38.99
N TRP A 48 3.07 -15.23 -38.68
CA TRP A 48 2.53 -14.63 -37.47
C TRP A 48 1.14 -14.07 -37.74
N LEU A 49 0.14 -14.61 -37.02
CA LEU A 49 -1.26 -14.21 -37.14
C LEU A 49 -1.68 -13.50 -35.85
N SER A 50 -2.36 -12.36 -35.99
CA SER A 50 -2.99 -11.68 -34.85
C SER A 50 -4.09 -12.56 -34.26
N GLU A 51 -4.08 -12.81 -32.95
CA GLU A 51 -5.14 -13.59 -32.29
C GLU A 51 -6.52 -12.93 -32.45
N GLU A 52 -6.56 -11.60 -32.35
CA GLU A 52 -7.82 -10.85 -32.34
C GLU A 52 -8.47 -10.76 -33.73
N THR A 53 -7.65 -10.63 -34.78
CA THR A 53 -8.16 -10.36 -36.13
C THR A 53 -7.97 -11.52 -37.11
N GLY A 54 -7.12 -12.50 -36.78
CA GLY A 54 -6.75 -13.62 -37.65
C GLY A 54 -5.96 -13.22 -38.90
N LYS A 55 -5.55 -11.94 -39.00
CA LYS A 55 -4.78 -11.42 -40.13
C LYS A 55 -3.27 -11.58 -39.90
N GLN A 56 -2.52 -11.63 -40.99
CA GLN A 56 -1.07 -11.70 -40.95
C GLN A 56 -0.50 -10.38 -40.42
N LEU A 57 0.38 -10.48 -39.41
CA LEU A 57 0.94 -9.31 -38.73
C LEU A 57 2.08 -8.64 -39.50
N LEU A 58 2.76 -9.39 -40.38
CA LEU A 58 3.92 -8.91 -41.14
C LEU A 58 3.56 -8.90 -42.63
N GLU A 59 3.36 -7.71 -43.20
CA GLU A 59 2.96 -7.52 -44.60
C GLU A 59 3.93 -6.61 -45.39
N TYR A 60 4.67 -5.71 -44.74
CA TYR A 60 5.53 -4.72 -45.40
C TYR A 60 7.03 -5.04 -45.30
N VAL A 61 7.82 -4.48 -46.22
CA VAL A 61 9.27 -4.67 -46.27
C VAL A 61 9.93 -3.77 -45.22
N GLY A 62 10.26 -4.37 -44.08
CA GLY A 62 11.02 -3.76 -42.98
C GLY A 62 10.33 -3.85 -41.61
N ASP A 63 9.15 -4.47 -41.56
CA ASP A 63 8.58 -5.00 -40.32
C ASP A 63 9.49 -6.08 -39.76
N GLU A 64 9.75 -6.06 -38.45
CA GLU A 64 10.59 -7.05 -37.80
C GLU A 64 10.09 -7.41 -36.40
N ILE A 65 10.23 -8.69 -36.03
CA ILE A 65 9.98 -9.13 -34.66
C ILE A 65 11.24 -8.90 -33.84
N LEU A 66 11.11 -8.10 -32.80
CA LEU A 66 12.22 -7.77 -31.90
C LEU A 66 12.35 -8.81 -30.79
N LYS A 67 11.22 -9.28 -30.23
CA LYS A 67 11.17 -10.32 -29.18
C LYS A 67 9.89 -11.13 -29.25
N ALA A 68 9.96 -12.41 -28.89
CA ALA A 68 8.81 -13.31 -28.77
C ALA A 68 8.92 -14.17 -27.51
N TRP A 69 7.80 -14.36 -26.81
CA TRP A 69 7.70 -15.17 -25.59
C TRP A 69 6.61 -16.23 -25.76
N PRO A 70 6.91 -17.54 -25.63
CA PRO A 70 5.89 -18.56 -25.63
C PRO A 70 4.98 -18.36 -24.41
N LEU A 71 3.68 -18.29 -24.64
CA LEU A 71 2.68 -18.24 -23.56
C LEU A 71 2.24 -19.64 -23.14
N ASP A 72 2.45 -20.61 -24.02
CA ASP A 72 2.30 -22.02 -23.74
C ASP A 72 3.53 -22.71 -24.35
N ASP A 73 4.48 -23.13 -23.51
CA ASP A 73 5.70 -23.80 -23.98
C ASP A 73 5.45 -25.25 -24.39
N GLY A 74 4.19 -25.71 -24.35
CA GLY A 74 3.82 -27.07 -24.73
C GLY A 74 4.61 -28.13 -23.95
N ALA A 75 5.22 -27.73 -22.83
CA ALA A 75 6.02 -28.57 -21.96
C ALA A 75 5.07 -29.37 -21.06
N ASP A 76 4.44 -30.35 -21.72
CA ASP A 76 3.90 -31.58 -21.18
C ASP A 76 3.03 -31.43 -19.93
N ILE A 77 1.74 -31.19 -20.19
CA ILE A 77 0.64 -31.28 -19.21
C ILE A 77 0.75 -32.56 -18.37
N GLN A 78 1.29 -33.67 -18.91
CA GLN A 78 1.53 -34.89 -18.14
C GLN A 78 2.63 -34.74 -17.08
N THR A 79 3.69 -34.00 -17.38
CA THR A 79 4.76 -33.71 -16.41
C THR A 79 4.24 -32.81 -15.28
N LEU A 80 3.37 -31.85 -15.58
CA LEU A 80 2.71 -31.01 -14.57
C LEU A 80 1.70 -31.80 -13.72
N ILE A 81 0.92 -32.71 -14.32
CA ILE A 81 0.01 -33.60 -13.59
C ILE A 81 0.80 -34.51 -12.65
N ALA A 82 1.88 -35.13 -13.14
CA ALA A 82 2.75 -35.99 -12.33
C ALA A 82 3.39 -35.22 -11.16
N ALA A 83 3.85 -33.98 -11.40
CA ALA A 83 4.38 -33.11 -10.34
C ALA A 83 3.31 -32.73 -9.31
N LEU A 84 2.07 -32.48 -9.76
CA LEU A 84 0.94 -32.15 -8.89
C LEU A 84 0.52 -33.36 -8.03
N GLU A 85 0.52 -34.57 -8.59
CA GLU A 85 0.25 -35.81 -7.87
C GLU A 85 1.32 -36.09 -6.80
N GLN A 86 2.61 -35.91 -7.13
CA GLN A 86 3.68 -36.04 -6.15
C GLN A 86 3.65 -34.96 -5.06
N ALA A 87 3.20 -33.74 -5.38
CA ALA A 87 3.00 -32.70 -4.38
C ALA A 87 1.83 -33.02 -3.44
N LYS A 88 0.73 -33.59 -3.96
CA LYS A 88 -0.39 -34.08 -3.14
C LYS A 88 0.03 -35.21 -2.19
N LEU A 89 0.76 -36.22 -2.70
CA LEU A 89 1.30 -37.31 -1.89
C LEU A 89 2.18 -36.79 -0.74
N ARG A 90 3.11 -35.87 -1.03
CA ARG A 90 3.94 -35.23 0.00
C ARG A 90 3.12 -34.43 1.01
N GLY A 91 2.05 -33.77 0.56
CA GLY A 91 1.13 -33.03 1.42
C GLY A 91 0.34 -33.95 2.37
N ASP A 92 -0.10 -35.12 1.89
CA ASP A 92 -0.83 -36.08 2.71
C ASP A 92 0.10 -36.82 3.69
N GLU A 93 1.32 -37.16 3.28
CA GLU A 93 2.37 -37.64 4.20
C GLU A 93 2.69 -36.63 5.30
N TRP A 94 2.77 -35.33 4.95
CA TRP A 94 3.02 -34.28 5.91
C TRP A 94 1.86 -34.10 6.89
N LYS A 95 0.60 -34.20 6.44
CA LYS A 95 -0.58 -34.19 7.31
C LYS A 95 -0.57 -35.34 8.30
N GLU A 96 -0.17 -36.55 7.88
CA GLU A 96 -0.12 -37.70 8.78
C GLU A 96 0.98 -37.50 9.84
N LYS A 97 2.18 -37.04 9.44
CA LYS A 97 3.24 -36.68 10.40
C LYS A 97 2.80 -35.60 11.38
N CYS A 98 2.06 -34.60 10.93
CA CYS A 98 1.49 -33.59 11.82
C CYS A 98 0.45 -34.18 12.78
N ARG A 99 -0.39 -35.11 12.33
CA ARG A 99 -1.35 -35.81 13.19
C ARG A 99 -0.64 -36.63 14.26
N GLU A 100 0.36 -37.42 13.87
CA GLU A 100 1.19 -38.21 14.79
C GLU A 100 1.92 -37.31 15.80
N ALA A 101 2.46 -36.17 15.37
CA ALA A 101 3.12 -35.22 16.24
C ALA A 101 2.16 -34.56 17.24
N VAL A 102 0.93 -34.26 16.84
CA VAL A 102 -0.13 -33.75 17.72
C VAL A 102 -0.55 -34.81 18.72
N GLU A 103 -0.73 -36.06 18.29
CA GLU A 103 -1.10 -37.17 19.18
C GLU A 103 0.02 -37.50 20.19
N HIS A 104 1.27 -37.54 19.73
CA HIS A 104 2.43 -37.69 20.61
C HIS A 104 2.58 -36.51 21.58
N GLY A 105 2.28 -35.29 21.13
CA GLY A 105 2.22 -34.10 21.98
C GLY A 105 1.14 -34.21 23.05
N ALA A 106 -0.07 -34.63 22.68
CA ALA A 106 -1.19 -34.83 23.60
C ALA A 106 -0.88 -35.92 24.64
N ASN A 107 -0.28 -37.03 24.22
CA ASN A 107 0.13 -38.11 25.13
C ASN A 107 1.21 -37.63 26.13
N ARG A 108 2.20 -36.84 25.68
CA ARG A 108 3.20 -36.24 26.57
C ARG A 108 2.59 -35.24 27.56
N ILE A 109 1.59 -34.46 27.15
CA ILE A 109 0.87 -33.55 28.06
C ILE A 109 0.13 -34.37 29.13
N ALA A 110 -0.59 -35.42 28.73
CA ALA A 110 -1.29 -36.30 29.67
C ALA A 110 -0.34 -37.01 30.66
N GLU A 111 0.83 -37.47 30.19
CA GLU A 111 1.86 -38.04 31.07
C GLU A 111 2.43 -37.01 32.05
N LEU A 112 2.68 -35.78 31.61
CA LEU A 112 3.17 -34.70 32.45
C LEU A 112 2.13 -34.26 33.48
N GLU A 113 0.85 -34.21 33.11
CA GLU A 113 -0.26 -33.92 34.04
C GLU A 113 -0.43 -35.03 35.08
N ALA A 114 -0.36 -36.30 34.67
CA ALA A 114 -0.38 -37.45 35.59
C ALA A 114 0.82 -37.43 36.56
N THR A 115 2.01 -37.06 36.08
CA THR A 115 3.23 -36.95 36.88
C THR A 115 3.21 -35.72 37.80
N SER A 116 2.62 -34.60 37.35
CA SER A 116 2.44 -33.38 38.14
C SER A 116 1.46 -33.57 39.30
N THR A 117 0.52 -34.51 39.19
CA THR A 117 -0.45 -34.83 40.25
C THR A 117 0.23 -35.52 41.46
N MET A 118 1.43 -36.06 41.29
CA MET A 118 2.21 -36.76 42.33
C MET A 118 3.29 -35.90 43.01
N ARG A 119 3.50 -34.65 42.59
CA ARG A 119 4.55 -33.77 43.12
C ARG A 119 3.93 -32.54 43.78
N GLU A 120 3.93 -32.49 45.11
CA GLU A 120 3.51 -31.28 45.83
C GLU A 120 4.29 -30.06 45.31
N PRO A 121 3.61 -28.99 44.86
CA PRO A 121 4.28 -27.87 44.25
C PRO A 121 4.96 -27.02 45.32
N SER A 122 6.29 -27.10 45.39
CA SER A 122 7.10 -26.07 46.07
C SER A 122 6.86 -24.73 45.36
N ALA A 123 6.12 -23.86 46.02
CA ALA A 123 5.61 -22.60 45.52
C ALA A 123 6.72 -21.62 45.06
N LEU A 124 7.07 -21.64 43.78
CA LEU A 124 7.41 -20.40 43.07
C LEU A 124 6.14 -19.91 42.36
N CYS A 125 5.31 -19.23 43.13
CA CYS A 125 4.16 -18.51 42.62
C CYS A 125 4.66 -17.28 41.85
N VAL A 126 4.76 -17.37 40.53
CA VAL A 126 4.68 -16.18 39.68
C VAL A 126 3.24 -15.68 39.82
N LYS A 127 3.01 -14.78 40.78
CA LYS A 127 1.70 -14.18 40.98
C LYS A 127 1.32 -13.46 39.68
N PRO A 128 0.24 -13.84 38.98
CA PRO A 128 -0.28 -13.00 37.92
C PRO A 128 -0.60 -11.65 38.55
N LEU A 129 0.00 -10.59 38.04
CA LEU A 129 -0.31 -9.24 38.47
C LEU A 129 -1.74 -8.97 38.04
N CYS A 130 -2.70 -9.14 38.96
CA CYS A 130 -4.07 -8.70 38.76
C CYS A 130 -4.06 -7.18 38.78
N VAL A 131 -3.75 -6.58 37.61
CA VAL A 131 -3.87 -5.14 37.40
C VAL A 131 -5.34 -4.87 37.14
N LYS A 132 -6.00 -4.18 38.07
CA LYS A 132 -7.30 -3.60 37.77
C LYS A 132 -7.10 -2.59 36.66
N LEU A 133 -7.76 -2.81 35.53
CA LEU A 133 -7.69 -1.88 34.40
C LEU A 133 -8.27 -0.53 34.86
N PRO A 134 -7.59 0.59 34.62
CA PRO A 134 -8.11 1.91 34.96
C PRO A 134 -9.45 2.20 34.26
N ASP A 135 -10.32 2.96 34.92
CA ASP A 135 -11.66 3.32 34.41
C ASP A 135 -11.58 4.10 33.08
N GLU A 136 -10.46 4.76 32.81
CA GLU A 136 -10.18 5.45 31.54
C GLU A 136 -10.25 4.50 30.35
N PHE A 137 -9.81 3.24 30.50
CA PHE A 137 -9.88 2.25 29.43
C PHE A 137 -11.33 1.87 29.12
N ALA A 138 -12.20 1.78 30.14
CA ALA A 138 -13.63 1.54 29.92
C ALA A 138 -14.28 2.70 29.16
N ARG A 139 -13.91 3.95 29.47
CA ARG A 139 -14.38 5.13 28.72
C ARG A 139 -13.89 5.14 27.28
N ILE A 140 -12.62 4.78 27.05
CA ILE A 140 -12.07 4.63 25.70
C ILE A 140 -12.82 3.54 24.95
N ALA A 141 -12.97 2.36 25.53
CA ALA A 141 -13.70 1.23 24.94
C ALA A 141 -15.12 1.62 24.53
N GLU A 142 -15.83 2.31 25.41
CA GLU A 142 -17.19 2.76 25.14
C GLU A 142 -17.26 3.75 23.97
N ASN A 143 -16.38 4.75 23.96
CA ASN A 143 -16.28 5.68 22.84
C ASN A 143 -15.93 4.96 21.53
N LEU A 144 -15.03 3.98 21.56
CA LEU A 144 -14.64 3.22 20.37
C LEU A 144 -15.80 2.40 19.78
N ARG A 145 -16.77 1.98 20.61
CA ARG A 145 -17.97 1.23 20.22
C ARG A 145 -19.10 2.14 19.74
N THR A 146 -19.27 3.31 20.34
CA THR A 146 -20.45 4.17 20.13
C THR A 146 -20.22 5.37 19.22
N GLN A 147 -18.98 5.85 19.06
CA GLN A 147 -18.68 7.01 18.21
C GLN A 147 -18.89 6.71 16.72
N ASP A 148 -19.20 7.75 15.95
CA ASP A 148 -19.31 7.68 14.49
C ASP A 148 -17.94 7.31 13.87
N ASN A 149 -17.94 6.31 12.99
CA ASN A 149 -16.74 5.89 12.25
C ASN A 149 -16.44 6.77 11.03
N ARG A 150 -17.28 7.78 10.75
CA ARG A 150 -17.20 8.70 9.60
C ARG A 150 -17.00 7.98 8.27
N VAL A 151 -17.75 6.89 8.08
CA VAL A 151 -17.69 6.07 6.85
C VAL A 151 -16.28 5.52 6.58
N THR A 152 -15.48 5.34 7.64
CA THR A 152 -14.09 4.87 7.55
C THR A 152 -13.91 3.57 8.32
N SER A 153 -13.36 2.56 7.66
CA SER A 153 -12.96 1.31 8.32
C SER A 153 -11.76 1.56 9.23
N ASP A 154 -11.83 1.02 10.45
CA ASP A 154 -10.81 1.16 11.51
C ASP A 154 -10.38 2.63 11.71
N PRO A 155 -11.31 3.51 12.14
CA PRO A 155 -11.05 4.94 12.16
C PRO A 155 -9.89 5.28 13.11
N MET A 156 -8.95 6.10 12.61
CA MET A 156 -7.85 6.71 13.34
C MET A 156 -8.12 8.22 13.39
N PHE A 157 -8.41 8.75 14.57
CA PHE A 157 -8.70 10.17 14.73
C PHE A 157 -7.40 10.94 14.86
N CYS A 158 -7.16 11.86 13.94
CA CYS A 158 -5.95 12.66 13.89
C CYS A 158 -6.29 14.14 14.03
N VAL A 159 -5.47 14.85 14.80
CA VAL A 159 -5.46 16.31 14.84
C VAL A 159 -4.45 16.81 13.80
N PHE A 160 -4.91 17.67 12.92
CA PHE A 160 -4.09 18.40 11.97
C PHE A 160 -4.15 19.89 12.27
N GLN A 161 -3.14 20.61 11.83
CA GLN A 161 -3.12 22.07 11.79
C GLN A 161 -2.88 22.54 10.35
N LYS A 162 -3.31 23.76 10.02
CA LYS A 162 -3.02 24.35 8.72
C LYS A 162 -1.66 25.01 8.74
N ARG A 163 -0.80 24.64 7.80
CA ARG A 163 0.53 25.22 7.63
C ARG A 163 0.73 25.64 6.19
N GLU A 164 1.23 26.85 6.00
CA GLU A 164 1.64 27.33 4.68
C GLU A 164 3.07 26.87 4.39
N ILE A 165 3.28 26.34 3.20
CA ILE A 165 4.59 26.02 2.66
C ILE A 165 4.83 26.81 1.39
N VAL A 166 6.09 27.21 1.19
CA VAL A 166 6.52 27.80 -0.08
C VAL A 166 6.59 26.68 -1.10
N THR A 167 5.99 26.92 -2.25
CA THR A 167 6.06 26.07 -3.43
C THR A 167 6.48 26.91 -4.62
N ASP A 168 6.72 26.24 -5.74
CA ASP A 168 6.99 26.87 -7.02
C ASP A 168 5.66 27.17 -7.75
N GLU A 169 5.67 28.20 -8.59
CA GLU A 169 4.51 28.70 -9.34
C GLU A 169 4.06 27.77 -10.47
N ASP A 170 4.94 26.88 -10.93
CA ASP A 170 4.62 25.88 -11.97
C ASP A 170 3.95 24.62 -11.38
N TYR A 171 3.86 24.53 -10.05
CA TYR A 171 3.23 23.40 -9.34
C TYR A 171 1.85 23.76 -8.80
N ASP A 172 1.22 22.82 -8.10
CA ASP A 172 -0.05 23.07 -7.42
C ASP A 172 0.14 24.03 -6.23
N TYR A 173 -0.53 25.19 -6.25
CA TYR A 173 -0.48 26.22 -5.22
C TYR A 173 -1.88 26.81 -4.96
N ASP A 174 -2.10 27.35 -3.76
CA ASP A 174 -3.39 27.95 -3.38
C ASP A 174 -3.42 29.47 -3.60
N ARG A 175 -2.29 30.15 -3.34
CA ARG A 175 -2.17 31.60 -3.53
C ARG A 175 -0.74 32.01 -3.85
N ILE A 176 -0.63 33.17 -4.48
CA ILE A 176 0.65 33.84 -4.75
C ILE A 176 0.75 35.06 -3.85
N VAL A 177 1.89 35.21 -3.19
CA VAL A 177 2.18 36.35 -2.33
C VAL A 177 3.49 37.00 -2.74
N TRP A 178 3.53 38.31 -2.55
CA TRP A 178 4.75 39.08 -2.64
C TRP A 178 5.24 39.33 -1.23
N ILE A 179 6.48 38.95 -0.95
CA ILE A 179 7.10 39.17 0.36
C ILE A 179 8.37 40.00 0.20
N ASP A 180 8.60 40.87 1.18
CA ASP A 180 9.82 41.68 1.23
C ASP A 180 11.02 40.88 1.81
N GLU A 181 12.18 41.52 1.90
CA GLU A 181 13.40 40.97 2.52
C GLU A 181 13.20 40.60 3.99
N ASP A 182 12.33 41.33 4.69
CA ASP A 182 12.02 41.13 6.12
C ASP A 182 10.95 40.04 6.33
N GLY A 183 10.36 39.52 5.26
CA GLY A 183 9.33 38.47 5.28
C GLY A 183 7.90 38.99 5.45
N ASN A 184 7.66 40.28 5.31
CA ASN A 184 6.31 40.84 5.38
C ASN A 184 5.57 40.65 4.04
N GLU A 185 4.32 40.22 4.12
CA GLU A 185 3.45 40.14 2.95
C GLU A 185 3.02 41.53 2.45
N ALA A 186 3.02 41.72 1.13
CA ALA A 186 2.58 42.95 0.50
C ALA A 186 1.11 43.26 0.82
N THR A 187 0.81 44.51 1.16
CA THR A 187 -0.58 44.97 1.28
C THR A 187 -1.31 44.83 -0.07
N THR A 188 -2.65 44.85 -0.04
CA THR A 188 -3.47 44.67 -1.25
C THR A 188 -3.09 45.63 -2.39
N HIS A 189 -2.80 46.89 -2.08
CA HIS A 189 -2.40 47.89 -3.07
C HIS A 189 -0.98 47.65 -3.61
N GLN A 190 -0.02 47.32 -2.74
CA GLN A 190 1.35 46.98 -3.14
C GLN A 190 1.37 45.74 -4.02
N ARG A 191 0.64 44.68 -3.63
CA ARG A 191 0.49 43.46 -4.41
C ARG A 191 -0.01 43.74 -5.82
N ARG A 192 -1.07 44.55 -5.96
CA ARG A 192 -1.63 44.88 -7.30
C ARG A 192 -0.60 45.59 -8.18
N ARG A 193 0.20 46.49 -7.61
CA ARG A 193 1.27 47.18 -8.33
C ARG A 193 2.40 46.21 -8.74
N LEU A 194 2.81 45.31 -7.85
CA LEU A 194 3.86 44.33 -8.11
C LEU A 194 3.44 43.31 -9.17
N GLU A 195 2.18 42.85 -9.12
CA GLU A 195 1.64 41.94 -10.14
C GLU A 195 1.63 42.61 -11.52
N LEU A 196 1.20 43.87 -11.61
CA LEU A 196 1.27 44.64 -12.87
C LEU A 196 2.70 44.78 -13.39
N LEU A 197 3.71 44.91 -12.53
CA LEU A 197 5.11 44.96 -12.97
C LEU A 197 5.54 43.62 -13.55
N HIS A 198 5.20 42.53 -12.86
CA HIS A 198 5.52 41.16 -13.28
C HIS A 198 4.83 40.78 -14.60
N GLU A 199 3.52 41.05 -14.74
CA GLU A 199 2.76 40.80 -15.97
C GLU A 199 3.31 41.55 -17.19
N ASN A 200 3.85 42.76 -16.97
CA ASN A 200 4.50 43.54 -18.02
C ASN A 200 5.99 43.20 -18.21
N SER A 201 6.46 42.08 -17.65
CA SER A 201 7.85 41.60 -17.69
C SER A 201 8.87 42.66 -17.25
N ARG A 202 8.49 43.51 -16.29
CA ARG A 202 9.38 44.48 -15.66
C ARG A 202 9.99 43.87 -14.40
N GLU A 203 11.24 44.20 -14.13
CA GLU A 203 11.90 43.80 -12.90
C GLU A 203 11.11 44.32 -11.70
N ALA A 204 10.80 43.40 -10.78
CA ALA A 204 10.27 43.78 -9.48
C ALA A 204 11.34 44.59 -8.72
N PRO A 205 10.95 45.56 -7.88
CA PRO A 205 11.91 46.29 -7.06
C PRO A 205 12.77 45.31 -6.25
N GLU A 206 14.04 45.67 -6.04
CA GLU A 206 15.17 44.84 -5.55
C GLU A 206 14.97 44.15 -4.17
N LYS A 207 13.77 44.23 -3.59
CA LYS A 207 13.43 43.73 -2.25
C LYS A 207 12.20 42.84 -2.21
N TRP A 208 11.48 42.70 -3.32
CA TRP A 208 10.22 41.95 -3.37
C TRP A 208 10.40 40.67 -4.15
N ARG A 209 10.11 39.55 -3.51
CA ARG A 209 10.07 38.23 -4.15
C ARG A 209 8.63 37.77 -4.29
N ARG A 210 8.32 37.25 -5.47
CA ARG A 210 7.07 36.56 -5.76
C ARG A 210 7.24 35.10 -5.35
N ILE A 211 6.34 34.60 -4.50
CA ILE A 211 6.36 33.20 -4.08
C ILE A 211 4.96 32.59 -4.20
N ALA A 212 4.91 31.34 -4.63
CA ALA A 212 3.70 30.54 -4.56
C ALA A 212 3.63 29.87 -3.18
N VAL A 213 2.43 29.85 -2.61
CA VAL A 213 2.17 29.30 -1.27
C VAL A 213 1.05 28.28 -1.36
N LYS A 214 1.27 27.14 -0.71
CA LYS A 214 0.28 26.09 -0.55
C LYS A 214 -0.03 25.86 0.93
N GLU A 215 -1.31 25.79 1.25
CA GLU A 215 -1.79 25.39 2.56
C GLU A 215 -1.86 23.86 2.62
N ILE A 216 -1.06 23.28 3.50
CA ILE A 216 -1.06 21.84 3.76
C ILE A 216 -1.64 21.53 5.14
N ASN A 217 -2.14 20.31 5.25
CA ASN A 217 -2.57 19.75 6.52
C ASN A 217 -1.37 19.10 7.20
N ASP A 218 -0.86 19.75 8.23
CA ASP A 218 0.31 19.32 9.01
C ASP A 218 -0.13 18.45 10.19
N PHE A 219 0.41 17.24 10.29
CA PHE A 219 -0.01 16.27 11.31
C PHE A 219 0.52 16.68 12.69
N VAL A 220 -0.37 16.71 13.69
CA VAL A 220 0.01 17.06 15.07
C VAL A 220 0.03 15.82 15.95
N THR A 221 -1.08 15.10 16.03
CA THR A 221 -1.20 13.90 16.89
C THR A 221 -2.34 12.99 16.44
N CYS A 222 -2.32 11.74 16.89
CA CYS A 222 -3.37 10.75 16.68
C CYS A 222 -3.91 10.29 18.04
N CYS A 223 -5.23 10.12 18.12
CA CYS A 223 -5.92 9.56 19.28
C CYS A 223 -6.80 8.38 18.85
N PHE A 224 -7.10 7.49 19.79
CA PHE A 224 -8.01 6.36 19.54
C PHE A 224 -9.46 6.82 19.32
N THR A 225 -9.88 7.91 19.97
CA THR A 225 -11.27 8.40 19.96
C THR A 225 -11.34 9.85 19.50
N GLU A 226 -12.48 10.25 18.94
CA GLU A 226 -12.76 11.64 18.61
C GLU A 226 -12.70 12.53 19.86
N GLN A 227 -13.22 12.01 20.98
CA GLN A 227 -13.19 12.72 22.26
C GLN A 227 -11.75 12.98 22.72
N GLY A 228 -10.84 12.02 22.56
CA GLY A 228 -9.42 12.24 22.87
C GLY A 228 -8.80 13.38 22.05
N CYS A 229 -9.17 13.52 20.77
CA CYS A 229 -8.75 14.66 19.97
C CYS A 229 -9.36 15.98 20.47
N LYS A 230 -10.64 15.99 20.86
CA LYS A 230 -11.31 17.17 21.44
C LYS A 230 -10.64 17.60 22.75
N ASP A 231 -10.33 16.64 23.62
CA ASP A 231 -9.66 16.89 24.90
C ASP A 231 -8.25 17.45 24.68
N TYR A 232 -7.51 16.90 23.70
CA TYR A 232 -6.21 17.44 23.29
C TYR A 232 -6.31 18.89 22.79
N LEU A 233 -7.30 19.19 21.94
CA LEU A 233 -7.51 20.54 21.42
C LEU A 233 -7.97 21.52 22.50
N ALA A 234 -8.77 21.08 23.48
CA ALA A 234 -9.14 21.90 24.61
C ALA A 234 -7.91 22.32 25.44
N CYS A 235 -6.96 21.39 25.63
CA CYS A 235 -5.75 21.64 26.41
C CYS A 235 -4.66 22.40 25.64
N ASN A 236 -4.46 22.10 24.36
CA ASN A 236 -3.29 22.57 23.59
C ASN A 236 -3.65 23.34 22.31
N GLY A 237 -4.94 23.48 21.97
CA GLY A 237 -5.37 24.07 20.70
C GLY A 237 -4.94 25.52 20.50
N HIS A 238 -4.71 26.28 21.58
CA HIS A 238 -4.20 27.65 21.52
C HIS A 238 -2.77 27.77 20.96
N ASN A 239 -2.00 26.67 20.95
CA ASN A 239 -0.65 26.62 20.38
C ASN A 239 -0.65 26.20 18.90
N LEU A 240 -1.82 25.89 18.33
CA LEU A 240 -1.95 25.36 16.97
C LEU A 240 -2.62 26.37 16.05
N ARG A 241 -2.23 26.37 14.77
CA ARG A 241 -2.82 27.24 13.74
C ARG A 241 -3.98 26.53 13.02
N LEU A 242 -5.19 27.06 13.17
CA LEU A 242 -6.42 26.53 12.56
C LEU A 242 -6.53 24.99 12.69
N PRO A 243 -6.47 24.44 13.91
CA PRO A 243 -6.49 23.00 14.10
C PRO A 243 -7.86 22.39 13.77
N PHE A 244 -7.86 21.16 13.24
CA PHE A 244 -9.08 20.42 12.93
C PHE A 244 -8.88 18.91 13.11
N ILE A 245 -9.98 18.19 13.31
CA ILE A 245 -9.99 16.72 13.49
C ILE A 245 -10.33 16.07 12.16
N TYR A 246 -9.45 15.17 11.71
CA TYR A 246 -9.59 14.37 10.51
C TYR A 246 -9.55 12.89 10.85
N VAL A 247 -10.26 12.05 10.09
CA VAL A 247 -10.26 10.60 10.28
C VAL A 247 -9.43 9.95 9.18
N LYS A 248 -8.34 9.29 9.56
CA LYS A 248 -7.59 8.38 8.70
C LYS A 248 -8.11 6.96 8.86
N SER A 249 -7.87 6.12 7.86
CA SER A 249 -8.15 4.70 7.97
C SER A 249 -6.94 3.95 8.49
N GLY A 250 -7.14 3.10 9.50
CA GLY A 250 -6.19 2.09 9.93
C GLY A 250 -6.21 0.82 9.07
N PHE A 251 -6.89 0.83 7.93
CA PHE A 251 -6.97 -0.30 7.02
C PHE A 251 -5.56 -0.77 6.60
N ARG A 252 -5.34 -2.08 6.65
CA ARG A 252 -4.05 -2.78 6.42
C ARG A 252 -2.99 -2.57 7.51
N ASN A 253 -3.34 -1.94 8.63
CA ASN A 253 -2.47 -1.89 9.80
C ASN A 253 -2.95 -2.91 10.85
N ALA A 254 -2.40 -4.13 10.79
CA ALA A 254 -2.79 -5.23 11.68
C ALA A 254 -2.51 -4.93 13.16
N GLU A 255 -1.42 -4.23 13.47
CA GLU A 255 -1.08 -3.85 14.85
C GLU A 255 -2.11 -2.89 15.43
N TYR A 256 -2.47 -1.85 14.67
CA TYR A 256 -3.52 -0.91 15.07
C TYR A 256 -4.87 -1.60 15.23
N GLN A 257 -5.27 -2.42 14.26
CA GLN A 257 -6.52 -3.18 14.31
C GLN A 257 -6.56 -4.09 15.54
N THR A 258 -5.45 -4.77 15.87
CA THR A 258 -5.35 -5.65 17.04
C THR A 258 -5.55 -4.86 18.33
N MET A 259 -4.81 -3.76 18.50
CA MET A 259 -4.95 -2.91 19.69
C MET A 259 -6.35 -2.30 19.82
N ARG A 260 -6.92 -1.83 18.70
CA ARG A 260 -8.27 -1.27 18.65
C ARG A 260 -9.33 -2.31 19.03
N ASN A 261 -9.28 -3.49 18.46
CA ASN A 261 -10.22 -4.57 18.73
C ASN A 261 -10.12 -5.05 20.18
N TRP A 262 -8.89 -5.15 20.69
CA TRP A 262 -8.66 -5.46 22.11
C TRP A 262 -9.26 -4.40 23.02
N LEU A 263 -9.05 -3.11 22.75
CA LEU A 263 -9.64 -2.01 23.51
C LEU A 263 -11.17 -2.04 23.47
N MET A 264 -11.78 -2.38 22.34
CA MET A 264 -13.25 -2.51 22.24
C MET A 264 -13.82 -3.68 23.06
N ALA A 265 -13.02 -4.73 23.29
CA ALA A 265 -13.39 -5.88 24.11
C ALA A 265 -13.23 -5.64 25.62
N VAL A 266 -12.63 -4.52 26.03
CA VAL A 266 -12.56 -4.14 27.45
C VAL A 266 -13.98 -3.88 27.96
N GLY A 267 -14.34 -4.56 29.06
CA GLY A 267 -15.64 -4.41 29.73
C GLY A 267 -16.78 -5.25 29.15
N THR A 268 -16.57 -6.07 28.11
CA THR A 268 -17.57 -7.03 27.60
C THR A 268 -17.43 -8.43 28.21
N VAL A 269 -16.51 -8.62 29.15
CA VAL A 269 -16.31 -9.90 29.86
C VAL A 269 -17.31 -9.99 31.02
N GLU A 270 -18.58 -10.13 30.69
CA GLU A 270 -19.57 -10.73 31.57
C GLU A 270 -20.22 -11.91 30.83
N GLY A 271 -19.98 -13.13 31.31
CA GLY A 271 -20.79 -14.31 30.97
C GLY A 271 -20.29 -15.18 29.80
N SER A 272 -19.31 -16.03 30.07
CA SER A 272 -19.26 -17.37 29.48
C SER A 272 -18.63 -18.32 30.50
N GLU A 273 -19.46 -18.73 31.46
CA GLU A 273 -19.28 -20.00 32.19
C GLU A 273 -19.70 -21.17 31.29
#